data_AF-A0A1V4HKZ7-F1
#
_entry.id   AF-A0A1V4HKZ7-F1
#
_cell.length_a   1.000
_cell.length_b   1.000
_cell.length_c   1.000
_cell.angle_alpha   90.00
_cell.angle_beta   90.00
_cell.angle_gamma   90.00
#
_symmetry.space_group_name_H-M   'P 1'
#
loop_
_entity.id
_entity.type
_entity.pdbx_description
1 polymer ?
#
loop_
_entity_poly.entity_id
_entity_poly.type
_entity_poly.pdbx_seq_one_letter_code
_entity_poly.pdbx_strand_id
1 'polypeptide(L)' 'MNAFPALGMIVLALVIYMMEARHEKSAKVKAAIGGISVIAMTIGILLLYFPELPGPTDWVLPLFNPLNRMIGTE' A
#
# COMPACT_ATOMS: atom_id res chain seq x y z
N MET A 1 9.36 13.90 13.19
CA MET A 1 7.99 14.47 13.15
C MET A 1 7.10 13.60 12.26
N ASN A 2 6.99 12.30 12.57
CA ASN A 2 6.37 11.31 11.67
C ASN A 2 4.87 11.09 11.97
N ALA A 3 4.35 11.75 12.99
CA ALA A 3 2.95 11.66 13.38
C ALA A 3 1.99 12.24 12.32
N PHE A 4 2.37 13.35 11.66
CA PHE A 4 1.54 13.96 10.61
C PHE A 4 1.38 13.06 9.38
N PRO A 5 2.45 12.50 8.79
CA PRO A 5 2.31 11.54 7.69
C PRO A 5 1.55 10.27 8.11
N ALA A 6 1.79 9.77 9.33
CA ALA A 6 1.06 8.61 9.85
C ALA A 6 -0.46 8.87 9.97
N LEU A 7 -0.85 10.04 10.49
CA LEU A 7 -2.25 10.46 10.51
C LEU A 7 -2.83 10.59 9.11
N GLY A 8 -2.08 11.16 8.17
CA GLY A 8 -2.47 11.24 6.76
C GLY A 8 -2.74 9.86 6.15
N MET A 9 -1.87 8.87 6.43
CA MET A 9 -2.05 7.50 5.97
C MET A 9 -3.28 6.83 6.60
N ILE A 10 -3.56 7.06 7.89
CA ILE A 10 -4.75 6.54 8.55
C ILE A 10 -6.02 7.12 7.91
N VAL A 11 -6.06 8.44 7.70
CA VAL A 11 -7.20 9.11 7.06
C VAL A 11 -7.40 8.59 5.63
N LEU A 12 -6.31 8.44 4.86
CA LEU A 12 -6.38 7.94 3.50
C LEU A 12 -6.93 6.50 3.44
N ALA A 13 -6.43 5.61 4.30
CA ALA A 13 -6.90 4.23 4.38
C ALA A 13 -8.39 4.15 4.75
N LEU A 14 -8.86 5.01 5.66
CA LEU A 14 -10.28 5.11 6.02
C LEU A 14 -11.14 5.60 4.86
N VAL A 15 -10.68 6.60 4.11
CA VAL A 15 -11.39 7.10 2.93
C VAL A 15 -11.51 6.02 1.86
N ILE A 16 -10.42 5.30 1.57
CA ILE A 16 -10.42 4.17 0.62
C ILE A 16 -11.44 3.11 1.06
N TYR A 17 -11.35 2.66 2.32
CA TYR A 17 -12.29 1.68 2.85
C TYR A 17 -13.74 2.15 2.75
N MET A 18 -14.05 3.39 3.14
CA MET A 18 -15.41 3.93 3.06
C MET A 18 -15.92 4.00 1.63
N MET A 19 -15.09 4.41 0.67
CA MET A 19 -15.48 4.48 -0.73
C MET A 19 -15.74 3.10 -1.32
N GLU A 20 -14.84 2.15 -1.12
CA GLU A 20 -14.98 0.80 -1.69
C GLU A 20 -16.09 0.00 -0.99
N ALA A 21 -16.15 0.03 0.35
CA ALA A 21 -17.16 -0.71 1.11
C ALA A 21 -18.59 -0.19 0.90
N ARG A 22 -18.78 1.03 0.37
CA ARG A 22 -20.10 1.58 0.03
C ARG A 22 -20.69 0.95 -1.23
N HIS A 23 -19.85 0.58 -2.19
CA HIS A 23 -20.30 0.00 -3.46
C HIS A 23 -20.62 -1.49 -3.32
N GLU A 24 -20.04 -2.15 -2.32
CA GLU A 24 -20.24 -3.57 -2.08
C GLU A 24 -21.45 -3.87 -1.17
N LYS A 25 -22.18 -4.93 -1.50
CA LYS A 25 -23.29 -5.44 -0.64
C LYS A 25 -22.86 -6.65 0.20
N SER A 26 -21.85 -7.40 -0.25
CA SER A 26 -21.37 -8.59 0.44
C SER A 26 -20.54 -8.23 1.67
N ALA A 27 -20.99 -8.66 2.86
CA ALA A 27 -20.23 -8.46 4.10
C ALA A 27 -18.84 -9.12 4.06
N LYS A 28 -18.71 -10.26 3.37
CA LYS A 28 -17.41 -10.93 3.19
C LYS A 28 -16.43 -10.09 2.38
N VAL A 29 -16.90 -9.45 1.31
CA VAL A 29 -16.07 -8.59 0.47
C VAL A 29 -15.68 -7.33 1.23
N LYS A 30 -16.59 -6.73 2.00
CA LYS A 30 -16.26 -5.58 2.88
C LYS A 30 -15.17 -5.93 3.90
N ALA A 31 -15.26 -7.10 4.51
CA ALA A 31 -14.24 -7.57 5.44
C ALA A 31 -12.88 -7.75 4.76
N ALA A 32 -12.87 -8.28 3.52
CA ALA A 32 -11.63 -8.41 2.74
C ALA A 32 -11.03 -7.04 2.39
N ILE A 33 -11.85 -6.09 1.92
CA ILE A 33 -11.42 -4.71 1.63
C ILE A 33 -10.80 -4.09 2.88
N GLY A 34 -11.51 -4.13 4.01
CA GLY A 34 -11.00 -3.59 5.28
C GLY A 34 -9.69 -4.25 5.73
N GLY A 35 -9.59 -5.57 5.60
CA GLY A 35 -8.36 -6.31 5.91
C GLY A 35 -7.18 -5.87 5.05
N ILE A 36 -7.39 -5.74 3.73
CA ILE A 36 -6.36 -5.27 2.79
C ILE A 36 -5.95 -3.83 3.12
N SER A 37 -6.91 -2.93 3.37
CA SER A 37 -6.62 -1.54 3.74
C SER A 37 -5.81 -1.43 5.03
N VAL A 38 -6.13 -2.23 6.05
CA VAL A 38 -5.38 -2.25 7.32
C VAL A 38 -3.95 -2.75 7.12
N ILE A 39 -3.76 -3.81 6.33
CA ILE A 39 -2.43 -4.34 6.01
C ILE A 39 -1.60 -3.30 5.25
N ALA A 40 -2.18 -2.68 4.21
CA ALA A 40 -1.52 -1.64 3.42
C ALA A 40 -1.10 -0.43 4.29
N MET A 41 -2.00 0.04 5.15
CA MET A 41 -1.72 1.12 6.11
C MET A 41 -0.60 0.73 7.08
N THR A 42 -0.62 -0.50 7.59
CA THR A 42 0.41 -0.99 8.53
C THR A 42 1.78 -1.01 7.86
N ILE A 43 1.88 -1.51 6.63
CA ILE A 43 3.13 -1.51 5.86
C ILE A 43 3.62 -0.08 5.60
N GLY A 44 2.73 0.82 5.19
CA GLY A 44 3.09 2.23 4.95
C GLY A 44 3.60 2.93 6.21
N ILE A 45 2.96 2.70 7.36
CA ILE A 45 3.42 3.22 8.65
C ILE A 45 4.76 2.60 9.03
N LEU A 46 4.94 1.29 8.87
CA LEU A 46 6.22 0.63 9.15
C LEU A 46 7.36 1.25 8.33
N LEU A 47 7.17 1.45 7.02
CA LEU A 47 8.17 2.07 6.15
C LEU A 47 8.47 3.53 6.53
N LEU A 48 7.50 4.26 7.11
CA LEU A 48 7.72 5.62 7.58
C LEU A 48 8.66 5.68 8.82
N TYR A 49 8.63 4.66 9.66
CA TYR A 49 9.46 4.59 10.87
C TYR A 49 10.75 3.78 10.67
N PHE A 50 10.74 2.84 9.74
CA PHE A 50 11.84 1.94 9.39
C PHE A 50 12.11 2.01 7.88
N PRO A 51 12.69 3.12 7.39
CA PRO A 51 12.95 3.34 5.96
C PRO A 51 13.96 2.35 5.37
N GLU A 52 14.71 1.63 6.19
CA GLU A 52 15.61 0.55 5.80
C GLU A 52 14.90 -0.75 5.37
N LEU A 53 13.60 -0.89 5.65
CA LEU A 53 12.83 -2.03 5.17
C LEU A 53 12.60 -1.91 3.65
N PRO A 54 12.67 -3.02 2.90
CA PRO A 54 12.47 -2.98 1.46
C PRO A 54 11.04 -2.54 1.14
N GLY A 55 10.91 -1.52 0.30
CA GLY A 55 9.63 -0.97 -0.10
C GLY A 55 8.98 -1.80 -1.22
N PRO A 56 7.72 -1.47 -1.58
CA PRO A 56 7.02 -2.14 -2.68
C PRO A 56 7.78 -2.05 -4.00
N THR A 57 8.46 -0.93 -4.25
CA THR A 57 9.28 -0.73 -5.45
C THR A 57 10.42 -1.74 -5.54
N ASP A 58 11.10 -2.00 -4.42
CA ASP A 58 12.22 -2.96 -4.37
C ASP A 58 11.77 -4.39 -4.66
N TRP A 59 10.52 -4.72 -4.31
CA TRP A 59 9.94 -6.03 -4.60
C TRP A 59 9.50 -6.18 -6.06
N VAL A 60 9.11 -5.07 -6.70
CA VAL A 60 8.57 -5.07 -8.05
C VAL A 60 9.67 -4.87 -9.12
N LEU A 61 10.75 -4.17 -8.79
CA LEU A 61 11.90 -3.93 -9.67
C LEU A 61 12.43 -5.20 -10.38
N PRO A 62 12.61 -6.36 -9.69
CA PRO A 62 13.05 -7.59 -10.34
C PRO A 62 12.15 -8.09 -11.47
N LEU A 63 10.85 -7.78 -11.42
CA LEU A 63 9.90 -8.14 -12.46
C LEU A 63 10.15 -7.35 -13.76
N PHE A 64 10.74 -6.16 -13.66
CA PHE A 64 11.02 -5.25 -14.77
C PHE A 64 12.44 -5.37 -15.32
N ASN A 65 13.35 -6.04 -14.63
CA ASN A 65 14.70 -6.36 -15.13
C ASN A 65 14.74 -6.90 -16.58
N PRO A 66 13.90 -7.87 -17.00
CA PRO A 66 13.92 -8.32 -18.39
C PRO A 66 13.54 -7.23 -19.40
N LEU A 67 12.68 -6.29 -19.00
CA LEU A 67 12.31 -5.15 -19.85
C LEU A 67 13.46 -4.13 -19.91
N ASN A 68 14.10 -3.82 -18.78
CA ASN A 68 15.26 -2.93 -18.70
C ASN A 68 16.41 -3.41 -19.61
N ARG A 69 16.64 -4.73 -19.69
CA ARG A 69 17.57 -5.36 -20.65
C ARG A 69 17.23 -5.07 -22.11
N MET A 70 15.95 -5.09 -22.46
CA MET A 70 15.51 -4.90 -23.84
C MET A 70 15.62 -3.43 -24.28
N ILE A 71 15.44 -2.49 -23.37
CA ILE A 71 15.48 -1.05 -23.65
C ILE A 71 16.85 -0.41 -23.39
N GLY A 72 17.82 -1.18 -22.88
CA GLY A 72 19.20 -0.72 -22.67
C GLY A 72 19.37 0.29 -21.54
N THR A 73 18.48 0.27 -20.55
CA THR A 73 18.53 1.15 -19.37
C THR A 73 19.17 0.49 -18.15
N GLU A 74 19.99 -0.55 -18.38
CA GLU A 74 20.80 -1.25 -17.34
C GLU A 74 22.19 -0.64 -17.21
#